data_AF-A0A1I5CUG3-F1
#
_entry.id   AF-A0A1I5CUG3-F1
#
_cell.length_a   1.000
_cell.length_b   1.000
_cell.length_c   1.000
_cell.angle_alpha   90.00
_cell.angle_beta   90.00
_cell.angle_gamma   90.00
#
_symmetry.space_group_name_H-M   'P 1'
#
loop_
_entity.id
_entity.type
_entity.pdbx_description
1 polymer ?
#
loop_
_entity_poly.entity_id
_entity_poly.type
_entity_poly.pdbx_seq_one_letter_code
_entity_poly.pdbx_strand_id
1 'polypeptide(L)'
;MEIFEFEIPSHTTRREWAVYVIIATCKETNIKTLYVGKVGDNRAGCNPIISRIGNHFSHNKIHSQMRTKIVHPTKYDYRVLYSTFGEYIEENHLDFRDKVNELERKLNTYIQENIKTSKNITFLNPYKGVGVSKKKESERFVLLTEEERNSLKNLAKRAVDI
;
A
#
# COMPACT_ATOMS: atom_id res chain seq x y z
N MET A 1 -18.45 -29.27 3.19
CA MET A 1 -18.74 -27.99 2.51
C MET A 1 -18.93 -26.97 3.61
N GLU A 2 -18.16 -25.90 3.57
CA GLU A 2 -18.20 -24.84 4.57
C GLU A 2 -18.67 -23.56 3.87
N ILE A 3 -19.53 -22.79 4.54
CA ILE A 3 -20.01 -21.49 4.05
C ILE A 3 -19.41 -20.44 4.99
N PHE A 4 -18.75 -19.44 4.41
CA PHE A 4 -18.12 -18.34 5.14
C PHE A 4 -18.68 -17.02 4.63
N GLU A 5 -18.76 -16.03 5.52
CA GLU A 5 -19.17 -14.66 5.19
C GLU A 5 -18.09 -13.66 5.59
N PHE A 6 -18.02 -12.54 4.87
CA PHE A 6 -17.21 -11.38 5.23
C PHE A 6 -17.84 -10.10 4.66
N GLU A 7 -17.65 -8.98 5.36
CA GLU A 7 -18.21 -7.70 4.96
C GLU A 7 -17.18 -6.82 4.25
N ILE A 8 -17.62 -6.15 3.18
CA ILE A 8 -16.81 -5.20 2.42
C ILE A 8 -17.41 -3.79 2.61
N PRO A 9 -16.69 -2.85 3.23
CA PRO A 9 -17.18 -1.48 3.39
C PRO A 9 -17.34 -0.77 2.04
N SER A 10 -18.43 -0.01 1.86
CA SER A 10 -18.75 0.67 0.59
C SER A 10 -17.67 1.67 0.13
N HIS A 11 -16.95 2.30 1.07
CA HIS A 11 -15.87 3.21 0.73
C HIS A 11 -14.68 2.53 0.02
N THR A 12 -14.60 1.19 0.05
CA THR A 12 -13.57 0.43 -0.65
C THR A 12 -13.85 0.24 -2.14
N THR A 13 -15.06 0.59 -2.60
CA THR A 13 -15.47 0.46 -4.01
C THR A 13 -15.32 1.77 -4.80
N ARG A 14 -14.89 2.85 -4.15
CA ARG A 14 -14.67 4.17 -4.78
C ARG A 14 -13.47 4.15 -5.72
N ARG A 15 -13.56 4.94 -6.80
CA ARG A 15 -12.48 5.15 -7.77
C ARG A 15 -11.63 6.35 -7.34
N GLU A 16 -10.71 6.11 -6.42
CA GLU A 16 -9.84 7.14 -5.86
C GLU A 16 -8.37 6.74 -6.01
N TRP A 17 -7.50 7.73 -6.16
CA TRP A 17 -6.08 7.55 -5.96
C TRP A 17 -5.85 7.17 -4.50
N ALA A 18 -5.11 6.09 -4.27
CA ALA A 18 -4.88 5.62 -2.91
C ALA A 18 -3.51 4.96 -2.78
N VAL A 19 -2.97 5.03 -1.56
CA VAL A 19 -1.89 4.15 -1.12
C VAL A 19 -2.36 3.33 0.06
N TYR A 20 -1.80 2.13 0.18
CA TYR A 20 -2.26 1.16 1.17
C TYR A 20 -1.10 0.38 1.78
N VAL A 21 -1.36 -0.16 2.97
CA VAL A 21 -0.53 -1.14 3.65
C VAL A 21 -1.38 -2.39 3.89
N ILE A 22 -0.92 -3.53 3.39
CA ILE A 22 -1.46 -4.83 3.79
C ILE A 22 -0.64 -5.33 4.97
N ILE A 23 -1.33 -5.71 6.04
CA ILE A 23 -0.78 -6.25 7.27
C ILE A 23 -1.21 -7.72 7.32
N ALA A 24 -0.25 -8.63 7.18
CA ALA A 24 -0.50 -10.06 7.35
C ALA A 24 0.08 -10.51 8.68
N THR A 25 -0.78 -10.96 9.60
CA THR A 25 -0.38 -11.45 10.92
C THR A 25 -0.40 -12.97 10.92
N CYS A 26 0.75 -13.59 11.18
CA CYS A 26 0.83 -15.05 11.29
C CYS A 26 0.08 -15.54 12.54
N LYS A 27 -0.91 -16.42 12.37
CA LYS A 27 -1.73 -16.93 13.50
C LYS A 27 -0.91 -17.70 14.55
N GLU A 28 0.16 -18.37 14.12
CA GLU A 28 1.00 -19.19 15.00
C GLU A 28 2.05 -18.38 15.76
N THR A 29 2.69 -17.41 15.09
CA THR A 29 3.85 -16.70 15.64
C THR A 29 3.58 -15.25 16.02
N ASN A 30 2.42 -14.71 15.64
CA ASN A 30 2.10 -13.28 15.71
C ASN A 30 3.08 -12.34 14.99
N ILE A 31 4.01 -12.88 14.18
CA ILE A 31 4.90 -12.08 13.34
C ILE A 31 4.07 -11.43 12.24
N LYS A 32 4.28 -10.12 12.07
CA LYS A 32 3.59 -9.33 11.05
C LYS A 32 4.44 -9.23 9.79
N THR A 33 3.80 -9.34 8.65
CA THR A 33 4.38 -9.10 7.34
C THR A 33 3.66 -7.92 6.70
N LEU A 34 4.39 -6.83 6.47
CA LEU A 34 3.85 -5.60 5.89
C LEU A 34 4.16 -5.50 4.41
N TYR A 35 3.21 -4.99 3.63
CA TYR A 35 3.36 -4.70 2.20
C TYR A 35 2.77 -3.33 1.88
N VAL A 36 3.55 -2.44 1.25
CA VAL A 36 3.07 -1.14 0.76
C VAL A 36 2.74 -1.23 -0.73
N GLY A 37 1.62 -0.64 -1.13
CA GLY A 37 1.25 -0.49 -2.54
C GLY A 37 0.40 0.74 -2.80
N LYS A 38 -0.01 0.88 -4.06
CA LYS A 38 -0.82 1.99 -4.57
C LYS A 38 -1.90 1.54 -5.53
N VAL A 39 -2.86 2.42 -5.75
CA VAL A 39 -3.94 2.32 -6.71
C VAL A 39 -3.75 3.43 -7.76
N GLY A 40 -3.97 3.12 -9.05
CA GLY A 40 -4.02 4.12 -10.13
C GLY A 40 -2.93 4.05 -11.22
N ASP A 41 -2.11 3.00 -11.29
CA ASP A 41 -1.07 2.87 -12.35
C ASP A 41 -1.57 2.09 -13.60
N ASN A 42 -2.89 1.90 -13.75
CA ASN A 42 -3.47 1.07 -14.80
C ASN A 42 -4.00 1.92 -15.96
N ARG A 43 -3.62 1.55 -17.20
CA ARG A 43 -4.04 2.22 -18.45
C ARG A 43 -5.54 2.07 -18.80
N ALA A 44 -6.29 1.25 -18.07
CA ALA A 44 -7.68 0.90 -18.37
C ALA A 44 -8.68 1.39 -17.30
N GLY A 45 -8.29 2.42 -16.53
CA GLY A 45 -9.03 2.96 -15.39
C GLY A 45 -8.43 2.53 -14.05
N CYS A 46 -8.55 3.41 -13.05
CA CYS A 46 -8.17 3.12 -11.67
C CYS A 46 -9.16 2.14 -11.04
N ASN A 47 -8.71 0.90 -10.84
CA ASN A 47 -9.44 -0.10 -10.06
C ASN A 47 -9.71 0.45 -8.66
N PRO A 48 -10.89 0.23 -8.06
CA PRO A 48 -11.09 0.56 -6.65
C PRO A 48 -10.13 -0.23 -5.77
N ILE A 49 -9.86 0.28 -4.56
CA ILE A 49 -8.90 -0.34 -3.62
C ILE A 49 -9.22 -1.82 -3.39
N ILE A 50 -10.50 -2.21 -3.27
CA ILE A 50 -10.89 -3.61 -3.06
C ILE A 50 -10.41 -4.54 -4.18
N SER A 51 -10.49 -4.11 -5.43
CA SER A 51 -10.00 -4.89 -6.58
C SER A 51 -8.48 -4.99 -6.57
N ARG A 52 -7.79 -3.90 -6.23
CA ARG A 52 -6.33 -3.90 -6.14
C ARG A 52 -5.83 -4.81 -5.01
N ILE A 53 -6.53 -4.85 -3.87
CA ILE A 53 -6.24 -5.77 -2.77
C ILE A 53 -6.54 -7.21 -3.18
N GLY A 54 -7.67 -7.49 -3.83
CA GLY A 54 -8.03 -8.82 -4.31
C GLY A 54 -6.95 -9.45 -5.21
N ASN A 55 -6.29 -8.64 -6.04
CA ASN A 55 -5.16 -9.08 -6.86
C ASN A 55 -4.01 -9.69 -6.05
N HIS A 56 -3.72 -9.17 -4.85
CA HIS A 56 -2.69 -9.72 -3.97
C HIS A 56 -3.01 -11.14 -3.51
N PHE A 57 -4.29 -11.52 -3.45
CA PHE A 57 -4.78 -12.84 -3.04
C PHE A 57 -5.07 -13.79 -4.21
N SER A 58 -5.06 -13.28 -5.44
CA SER A 58 -5.24 -14.09 -6.64
C SER A 58 -4.12 -15.12 -6.82
N HIS A 59 -4.39 -16.20 -7.57
CA HIS A 59 -3.37 -17.17 -7.95
C HIS A 59 -2.54 -16.73 -9.18
N ASN A 60 -2.88 -15.58 -9.78
CA ASN A 60 -2.13 -15.02 -10.89
C ASN A 60 -0.85 -14.36 -10.38
N LYS A 61 0.29 -15.02 -10.62
CA LYS A 61 1.63 -14.59 -10.14
C LYS A 61 2.01 -13.15 -10.55
N ILE A 62 1.48 -12.65 -11.66
CA ILE A 62 1.76 -11.30 -12.15
C ILE A 62 1.13 -10.25 -11.22
N HIS A 63 -0.06 -10.53 -10.70
CA HIS A 63 -0.83 -9.59 -9.89
C HIS A 63 -0.71 -9.87 -8.37
N SER A 64 -0.34 -11.09 -8.00
CA SER A 64 -0.30 -11.56 -6.61
C SER A 64 1.02 -11.25 -5.89
N GLN A 65 1.45 -9.99 -5.91
CA GLN A 65 2.79 -9.54 -5.49
C GLN A 65 3.12 -9.82 -4.00
N MET A 66 2.10 -9.97 -3.15
CA MET A 66 2.25 -10.30 -1.74
C MET A 66 2.17 -11.80 -1.52
N ARG A 67 1.14 -12.47 -2.04
CA ARG A 67 0.96 -13.92 -1.94
C ARG A 67 2.16 -14.70 -2.44
N THR A 68 2.85 -14.23 -3.48
CA THR A 68 4.08 -14.88 -3.98
C THR A 68 5.25 -14.81 -3.02
N LYS A 69 5.22 -13.91 -2.03
CA LYS A 69 6.29 -13.70 -1.04
C LYS A 69 5.97 -14.28 0.34
N ILE A 70 4.73 -14.73 0.55
CA ILE A 70 4.29 -15.32 1.81
C ILE A 70 4.15 -16.82 1.63
N VAL A 71 4.88 -17.57 2.45
CA VAL A 71 4.79 -19.03 2.52
C VAL A 71 3.50 -19.39 3.26
N HIS A 72 2.68 -20.26 2.67
CA HIS A 72 1.34 -20.66 3.18
C HIS A 72 0.43 -19.48 3.57
N PRO A 73 -0.11 -18.73 2.60
CA PRO A 73 -0.98 -17.56 2.84
C PRO A 73 -2.16 -17.81 3.79
N THR A 74 -2.71 -19.03 3.83
CA THR A 74 -3.83 -19.43 4.70
C THR A 74 -3.51 -19.43 6.21
N LYS A 75 -2.23 -19.34 6.57
CA LYS A 75 -1.77 -19.20 7.97
C LYS A 75 -1.84 -17.76 8.51
N TYR A 76 -2.19 -16.80 7.66
CA TYR A 76 -2.20 -15.39 8.01
C TYR A 76 -3.63 -14.83 8.05
N ASP A 77 -3.84 -13.92 8.98
CA ASP A 77 -4.99 -13.01 8.95
C ASP A 77 -4.55 -11.68 8.34
N TYR A 78 -5.41 -11.09 7.51
CA TYR A 78 -5.07 -9.93 6.71
C TYR A 78 -5.89 -8.71 7.11
N ARG A 79 -5.21 -7.59 7.31
CA ARG A 79 -5.82 -6.26 7.48
C ARG A 79 -5.27 -5.33 6.41
N VAL A 80 -6.09 -4.40 5.96
CA VAL A 80 -5.69 -3.36 5.01
C VAL A 80 -5.93 -2.01 5.64
N LEU A 81 -4.89 -1.18 5.69
CA LEU A 81 -5.04 0.25 5.94
C LEU A 81 -4.76 0.99 4.65
N TYR A 82 -5.52 2.04 4.38
CA TYR A 82 -5.30 2.87 3.20
C TYR A 82 -5.75 4.30 3.44
N SER A 83 -5.25 5.20 2.59
CA SER A 83 -5.67 6.59 2.52
C SER A 83 -5.91 6.95 1.06
N THR A 84 -6.92 7.79 0.82
CA THR A 84 -7.28 8.29 -0.51
C THR A 84 -6.79 9.72 -0.70
N PHE A 85 -6.52 10.12 -1.94
CA PHE A 85 -5.85 11.37 -2.29
C PHE A 85 -6.52 12.07 -3.47
N GLY A 86 -7.84 11.92 -3.55
CA GLY A 86 -8.68 12.49 -4.60
C GLY A 86 -9.24 11.44 -5.56
N GLU A 87 -10.25 11.86 -6.28
CA GLU A 87 -10.95 11.05 -7.27
C GLU A 87 -10.06 10.76 -8.49
N TYR A 88 -10.23 9.58 -9.06
CA TYR A 88 -9.61 9.25 -10.33
C TYR A 88 -10.39 9.89 -11.49
N ILE A 89 -9.73 10.81 -12.18
CA ILE A 89 -10.20 11.46 -13.40
C ILE A 89 -9.30 10.99 -14.55
N GLU A 90 -9.89 10.41 -15.59
CA GLU A 90 -9.15 9.74 -16.67
C GLU A 90 -8.28 10.72 -17.47
N GLU A 91 -8.80 11.92 -17.69
CA GLU A 91 -8.18 13.01 -18.44
C GLU A 91 -6.86 13.46 -17.82
N ASN A 92 -6.74 13.42 -16.49
CA ASN A 92 -5.57 13.91 -15.75
C ASN A 92 -4.70 12.78 -15.19
N HIS A 93 -4.90 11.53 -15.63
CA HIS A 93 -4.25 10.38 -14.98
C HIS A 93 -2.72 10.43 -15.00
N LEU A 94 -2.12 11.04 -16.03
CA LEU A 94 -0.67 11.18 -16.14
C LEU A 94 -0.13 12.13 -15.07
N ASP A 95 -0.84 13.23 -14.79
CA ASP A 95 -0.42 14.25 -13.82
C ASP A 95 -0.45 13.70 -12.39
N PHE A 96 -1.44 12.85 -12.09
CA PHE A 96 -1.55 12.20 -10.79
C PHE A 96 -0.64 10.98 -10.62
N ARG A 97 -0.10 10.43 -11.72
CA ARG A 97 0.77 9.25 -11.69
C ARG A 97 2.03 9.50 -10.87
N ASP A 98 2.72 10.61 -11.14
CA ASP A 98 3.96 10.93 -10.43
C ASP A 98 3.68 11.24 -8.95
N LYS A 99 2.56 11.91 -8.67
CA LYS A 99 2.11 12.16 -7.31
C LYS A 99 1.84 10.86 -6.55
N VAL A 100 1.10 9.90 -7.12
CA VAL A 100 0.79 8.64 -6.42
C VAL A 100 2.04 7.75 -6.26
N ASN A 101 2.97 7.78 -7.21
CA ASN A 101 4.28 7.13 -7.07
C ASN A 101 5.05 7.71 -5.87
N GLU A 102 5.02 9.03 -5.71
CA GLU A 102 5.67 9.70 -4.61
C GLU A 102 4.97 9.43 -3.26
N LEU A 103 3.63 9.37 -3.24
CA LEU A 103 2.85 8.94 -2.08
C LEU A 103 3.25 7.52 -1.62
N GLU A 104 3.33 6.56 -2.55
CA GLU A 104 3.74 5.17 -2.27
C GLU A 104 5.16 5.12 -1.70
N ARG A 105 6.07 5.84 -2.35
CA ARG A 105 7.48 5.91 -1.93
C ARG A 105 7.62 6.47 -0.53
N LYS A 106 6.93 7.58 -0.22
CA LYS A 106 6.98 8.22 1.10
C LYS A 106 6.37 7.34 2.18
N LEU A 107 5.23 6.71 1.90
CA LEU A 107 4.62 5.75 2.82
C LEU A 107 5.60 4.61 3.14
N ASN A 108 6.25 4.05 2.11
CA ASN A 108 7.25 3.01 2.27
C ASN A 108 8.43 3.46 3.14
N THR A 109 8.95 4.68 2.92
CA THR A 109 10.01 5.25 3.76
C THR A 109 9.57 5.42 5.22
N TYR A 110 8.37 5.96 5.48
CA TYR A 110 7.87 6.13 6.85
C TYR A 110 7.64 4.79 7.57
N ILE A 111 7.16 3.76 6.87
CA ILE A 111 7.08 2.40 7.42
C ILE A 111 8.48 1.92 7.81
N GLN A 112 9.47 2.03 6.92
CA GLN A 112 10.84 1.61 7.22
C GLN A 112 11.42 2.32 8.43
N GLU A 113 11.16 3.62 8.59
CA GLU A 113 11.58 4.41 9.74
C GLU A 113 10.95 3.90 11.04
N ASN A 114 9.66 3.58 11.03
CA ASN A 114 8.92 3.11 12.22
C ASN A 114 9.29 1.68 12.64
N ILE A 115 9.80 0.84 11.74
CA ILE A 115 10.11 -0.58 12.03
C ILE A 115 11.60 -0.85 12.30
N LYS A 116 12.49 0.16 12.27
CA LYS A 116 13.95 -0.02 12.38
C LYS A 116 14.39 -0.90 13.56
N THR A 117 13.66 -0.84 14.68
CA THR A 117 13.95 -1.59 15.91
C THR A 117 13.00 -2.76 16.14
N SER A 118 12.03 -2.98 15.26
CA SER A 118 11.00 -4.00 15.41
C SER A 118 11.52 -5.37 14.97
N LYS A 119 11.63 -6.32 15.91
CA LYS A 119 12.01 -7.71 15.60
C LYS A 119 10.85 -8.58 15.11
N ASN A 120 9.61 -8.16 15.36
CA ASN A 120 8.39 -8.93 15.06
C ASN A 120 7.70 -8.49 13.77
N ILE A 121 8.39 -7.73 12.92
CA ILE A 121 7.85 -7.22 11.65
C ILE A 121 8.81 -7.55 10.51
N THR A 122 8.29 -8.25 9.51
CA THR A 122 8.94 -8.41 8.20
C THR A 122 8.35 -7.39 7.24
N PHE A 123 9.18 -6.63 6.53
CA PHE A 123 8.70 -5.68 5.53
C PHE A 123 9.05 -6.11 4.11
N LEU A 124 8.02 -6.28 3.29
CA LEU A 124 8.17 -6.67 1.89
C LEU A 124 8.41 -5.43 1.02
N ASN A 125 9.28 -5.59 0.02
CA ASN A 125 9.62 -4.52 -0.93
C ASN A 125 10.08 -3.21 -0.28
N PRO A 126 11.11 -3.23 0.59
CA PRO A 126 11.67 -1.99 1.10
C PRO A 126 12.18 -1.12 -0.05
N TYR A 127 11.85 0.18 -0.01
CA TYR A 127 12.40 1.16 -0.93
C TYR A 127 13.91 1.25 -0.71
N LYS A 128 14.69 0.94 -1.74
CA LYS A 128 16.16 0.78 -1.67
C LYS A 128 16.95 2.09 -1.76
N GLY A 129 16.29 3.25 -1.93
CA GLY A 129 16.98 4.54 -1.93
C GLY A 129 18.07 4.67 -3.00
N VAL A 130 17.73 4.51 -4.29
CA VAL A 130 18.69 4.82 -5.36
C VAL A 130 18.98 6.32 -5.33
N GLY A 131 20.26 6.70 -5.32
CA GLY A 131 20.70 8.09 -5.31
C GLY A 131 20.06 8.85 -6.47
N VAL A 132 19.26 9.86 -6.15
CA VAL A 132 18.67 10.78 -7.13
C VAL A 132 19.38 12.13 -7.05
N SER A 133 19.39 12.87 -8.16
CA SER A 133 19.95 14.22 -8.17
C SER A 133 19.16 15.13 -7.23
N LYS A 134 19.83 16.14 -6.64
CA LYS A 134 19.18 17.16 -5.79
C LYS A 134 17.98 17.82 -6.49
N LYS A 135 18.09 18.08 -7.80
CA LYS A 135 16.99 18.60 -8.63
C LYS A 135 15.75 17.70 -8.59
N LYS A 136 15.94 16.41 -8.83
CA LYS A 136 14.84 15.42 -8.82
C LYS A 136 14.25 15.23 -7.42
N GLU A 137 15.05 15.40 -6.38
CA GLU A 137 14.57 15.40 -5.00
C GLU A 137 13.69 16.61 -4.70
N SER A 138 14.08 17.81 -5.13
CA SER A 138 13.26 19.03 -5.02
C SER A 138 11.96 18.93 -5.83
N GLU A 139 12.02 18.41 -7.06
CA GLU A 139 10.84 18.15 -7.89
C GLU A 139 9.85 17.20 -7.20
N ARG A 140 10.35 16.14 -6.56
CA ARG A 140 9.51 15.20 -5.78
C ARG A 140 8.92 15.85 -4.54
N PHE A 141 9.68 16.71 -3.87
CA PHE A 141 9.23 17.35 -2.65
C PHE A 141 7.96 18.18 -2.89
N VAL A 142 7.88 18.89 -4.00
CA VAL A 142 6.72 19.75 -4.31
C VAL A 142 5.46 18.98 -4.73
N LEU A 143 5.57 17.68 -5.03
CA LEU A 143 4.41 16.85 -5.43
C LEU A 143 3.41 16.61 -4.30
N LEU A 144 3.88 16.64 -3.05
CA LEU A 144 3.07 16.29 -1.88
C LEU A 144 2.89 17.49 -0.96
N THR A 145 1.64 17.77 -0.59
CA THR A 145 1.32 18.78 0.42
C THR A 145 1.75 18.33 1.81
N GLU A 146 1.75 19.25 2.77
CA GLU A 146 2.04 18.92 4.17
C GLU A 146 0.97 18.00 4.77
N GLU A 147 -0.31 18.25 4.47
CA GLU A 147 -1.43 17.43 4.90
C GLU A 147 -1.29 15.98 4.43
N GLU A 148 -0.92 15.78 3.16
CA GLU A 148 -0.72 14.45 2.60
C GLU A 148 0.41 13.72 3.33
N ARG A 149 1.53 14.40 3.59
CA ARG A 149 2.65 13.82 4.35
C ARG A 149 2.23 13.44 5.77
N ASN A 150 1.44 14.27 6.43
CA ASN A 150 0.92 13.98 7.78
C ASN A 150 -0.02 12.77 7.76
N SER A 151 -0.91 12.68 6.77
CA SER A 151 -1.76 11.52 6.54
C SER A 151 -0.94 10.24 6.31
N LEU A 152 0.15 10.31 5.54
CA LEU A 152 1.05 9.17 5.33
C LEU A 152 1.80 8.76 6.60
N LYS A 153 2.27 9.71 7.41
CA LYS A 153 2.91 9.42 8.71
C LYS A 153 1.93 8.73 9.65
N ASN A 154 0.68 9.22 9.72
CA ASN A 154 -0.37 8.63 10.54
C ASN A 154 -0.72 7.22 10.06
N LEU A 155 -0.84 7.02 8.74
CA LEU A 155 -1.06 5.71 8.15
C LEU A 155 0.09 4.73 8.48
N ALA A 156 1.33 5.19 8.34
CA ALA A 156 2.51 4.38 8.64
C ALA A 156 2.59 3.98 10.12
N LYS A 157 2.30 4.93 11.03
CA LYS A 157 2.26 4.66 12.47
C LYS A 157 1.18 3.62 12.81
N ARG A 158 -0.05 3.82 12.34
CA ARG A 158 -1.16 2.88 12.57
C ARG A 158 -0.87 1.48 12.05
N ALA A 159 -0.16 1.35 10.93
CA ALA A 159 0.18 0.05 10.36
C ALA A 159 1.20 -0.75 11.20
N VAL A 160 2.04 -0.06 11.96
CA VAL A 160 3.03 -0.67 12.86
C VAL A 160 2.43 -0.98 14.24
N ASP A 161 1.54 -0.11 14.72
CA ASP A 161 0.92 -0.21 16.05
C ASP A 161 -0.18 -1.29 16.13
N ILE A 162 -0.88 -1.58 15.01
CA ILE A 162 -1.78 -2.75 14.88
C ILE A 162 -0.97 -4.01 14.98
#